data_AF-A0A7X5XZL5-F1
#
_entry.id   AF-A0A7X5XZL5-F1
#
_cell.length_a   1.000
_cell.length_b   1.000
_cell.length_c   1.000
_cell.angle_alpha   90.00
_cell.angle_beta   90.00
_cell.angle_gamma   90.00
#
_symmetry.space_group_name_H-M   'P 1'
#
loop_
_entity.id
_entity.type
_entity.pdbx_description
1 polymer ?
#
loop_
_entity_poly.entity_id
_entity_poly.type
_entity_poly.pdbx_seq_one_letter_code
_entity_poly.pdbx_strand_id
1 'polypeptide(L)'
;MHDDIGAGRHLETSGGQIAKALVAGSGLGGLLILMLLIAAGQRAPLALLAGWAIGTLFAGLALAAVGGPIWLLLHAIGLRRGRYAAGVTGLLALGLFVGAQSGGGLFSLAPIDTRSWLLGLAFKLAQAMAVALFAGGIGLAMWRIAYRPTP
;
A
#
# COMPACT_ATOMS: atom_id res chain seq x y z
N MET A 1 3.29 38.01 27.18
CA MET A 1 1.96 37.62 26.69
C MET A 1 2.17 36.36 25.89
N HIS A 2 1.72 35.22 26.44
CA HIS A 2 1.81 33.89 25.84
C HIS A 2 1.07 33.84 24.50
N ASP A 3 1.67 33.19 23.50
CA ASP A 3 0.95 32.40 22.50
C ASP A 3 1.65 31.04 22.38
N ASP A 4 1.45 30.25 23.42
CA ASP A 4 1.69 28.81 23.51
C ASP A 4 0.61 28.03 22.73
N ILE A 5 0.57 28.20 21.40
CA ILE A 5 -0.25 27.34 20.52
C ILE A 5 0.61 26.84 19.35
N GLY A 6 1.49 25.87 19.67
CA GLY A 6 2.32 25.17 18.70
C GLY A 6 3.12 24.00 19.26
N ALA A 7 3.33 23.96 20.59
CA ALA A 7 3.89 22.81 21.28
C ALA A 7 2.80 21.73 21.50
N GLY A 8 2.49 20.95 20.46
CA GLY A 8 1.36 20.03 20.46
C GLY A 8 1.66 18.67 19.86
N ARG A 9 2.46 17.88 20.59
CA ARG A 9 2.93 16.49 20.35
C ARG A 9 4.23 16.38 19.56
N HIS A 10 5.31 16.15 20.31
CA HIS A 10 6.50 15.48 19.81
C HIS A 10 6.06 14.13 19.20
N LEU A 11 5.89 14.11 17.89
CA LEU A 11 5.72 12.90 17.08
C LEU A 11 7.10 12.23 16.97
N GLU A 12 7.60 11.74 18.11
CA GLU A 12 8.81 10.94 18.18
C GLU A 12 8.54 9.61 17.48
N THR A 13 9.39 9.29 16.51
CA THR A 13 9.36 8.01 15.80
C THR A 13 10.61 7.26 16.19
N SER A 14 10.47 6.22 17.00
CA SER A 14 11.60 5.38 17.44
C SER A 14 11.84 4.25 16.44
N GLY A 15 13.09 3.76 16.36
CA GLY A 15 13.44 2.61 15.51
C GLY A 15 12.56 1.39 15.79
N GLY A 16 12.14 1.19 17.05
CA GLY A 16 11.20 0.13 17.43
C GLY A 16 9.78 0.33 16.88
N GLN A 17 9.29 1.56 16.80
CA GLN A 17 7.98 1.86 16.18
C GLN A 17 8.02 1.70 14.66
N ILE A 18 9.14 2.06 14.02
CA ILE A 18 9.36 1.84 12.59
C ILE A 18 9.38 0.33 12.29
N ALA A 19 10.09 -0.46 13.09
CA ALA A 19 10.10 -1.92 12.94
C ALA A 19 8.70 -2.53 13.12
N LYS A 20 7.93 -2.09 14.13
CA LYS A 20 6.53 -2.53 14.32
C LYS A 20 5.64 -2.15 13.15
N ALA A 21 5.79 -0.94 12.62
CA ALA A 21 5.05 -0.48 11.45
C ALA A 21 5.40 -1.32 10.22
N LEU A 22 6.68 -1.65 10.02
CA LEU A 22 7.13 -2.48 8.90
C LEU A 22 6.58 -3.91 9.00
N VAL A 23 6.64 -4.53 10.18
CA VAL A 23 6.05 -5.86 10.41
C VAL A 23 4.55 -5.85 10.15
N ALA A 24 3.84 -4.84 10.65
CA ALA A 24 2.40 -4.71 10.42
C ALA A 24 2.07 -4.49 8.94
N GLY A 25 2.79 -3.60 8.25
CA GLY A 25 2.60 -3.33 6.83
C GLY A 25 2.86 -4.55 5.96
N SER A 26 3.94 -5.29 6.26
CA SER A 26 4.30 -6.53 5.57
C SER A 26 3.23 -7.61 5.78
N GLY A 27 2.77 -7.78 7.03
CA GLY A 27 1.72 -8.74 7.36
C GLY A 27 0.39 -8.43 6.69
N LEU A 28 0.01 -7.14 6.60
CA LEU A 28 -1.19 -6.72 5.86
C LEU A 28 -1.05 -6.98 4.35
N GLY A 29 0.14 -6.77 3.78
CA GLY A 29 0.44 -7.12 2.40
C GLY A 29 0.30 -8.62 2.14
N GLY A 30 0.85 -9.46 3.02
CA GLY A 30 0.69 -10.91 2.96
C GLY A 30 -0.76 -11.36 3.12
N LEU A 31 -1.53 -10.72 4.00
CA LEU A 31 -2.94 -11.00 4.20
C LEU A 31 -3.76 -10.71 2.93
N LEU A 32 -3.44 -9.63 2.21
CA LEU A 32 -4.06 -9.33 0.92
C LEU A 32 -3.79 -10.46 -0.09
N ILE A 33 -2.54 -10.94 -0.19
CA ILE A 33 -2.19 -12.07 -1.04
C ILE A 33 -2.98 -13.32 -0.65
N LEU A 34 -3.08 -13.62 0.65
CA LEU A 34 -3.87 -14.75 1.15
C LEU A 34 -5.34 -14.65 0.69
N MET A 35 -5.96 -13.49 0.84
CA MET A 35 -7.34 -13.26 0.41
C MET A 35 -7.51 -13.44 -1.10
N LEU A 36 -6.54 -12.99 -1.90
CA LEU A 36 -6.55 -13.19 -3.35
C LEU A 36 -6.41 -14.68 -3.73
N LEU A 37 -5.56 -15.45 -3.04
CA LEU A 37 -5.46 -16.89 -3.28
C LEU A 37 -6.78 -17.61 -2.95
N ILE A 38 -7.43 -17.26 -1.84
CA ILE A 38 -8.73 -17.82 -1.46
C ILE A 38 -9.79 -17.46 -2.51
N ALA A 39 -9.83 -16.20 -2.94
CA ALA A 39 -10.75 -15.73 -3.99
C ALA A 39 -10.49 -16.41 -5.35
N ALA A 40 -9.24 -16.77 -5.65
CA ALA A 40 -8.87 -17.55 -6.82
C ALA A 40 -9.21 -19.06 -6.70
N GLY A 41 -9.80 -19.48 -5.59
CA GLY A 41 -10.24 -20.86 -5.36
C GLY A 41 -9.16 -21.78 -4.79
N GLN A 42 -8.00 -21.25 -4.39
CA GLN A 42 -6.98 -22.07 -3.72
C GLN A 42 -7.48 -22.49 -2.33
N ARG A 43 -7.43 -23.80 -2.05
CA ARG A 43 -7.89 -24.37 -0.77
C ARG A 43 -6.82 -25.18 -0.05
N ALA A 44 -5.69 -25.49 -0.71
CA ALA A 44 -4.62 -26.24 -0.10
C ALA A 44 -3.96 -25.41 1.03
N PRO A 45 -3.99 -25.86 2.30
CA PRO A 45 -3.55 -25.05 3.44
C PRO A 45 -2.06 -24.69 3.35
N LEU A 46 -1.23 -25.63 2.87
CA LEU A 46 0.20 -25.39 2.70
C LEU A 46 0.48 -24.33 1.61
N ALA A 47 -0.29 -24.34 0.51
CA ALA A 47 -0.16 -23.33 -0.55
C ALA A 47 -0.63 -21.95 -0.07
N LEU A 48 -1.69 -21.89 0.75
CA LEU A 48 -2.17 -20.65 1.36
C LEU A 48 -1.14 -20.06 2.34
N LEU A 49 -0.55 -20.90 3.21
CA LEU A 49 0.51 -20.48 4.12
C LEU A 49 1.77 -20.01 3.36
N ALA A 50 2.18 -20.75 2.34
CA ALA A 50 3.32 -20.37 1.51
C ALA A 50 3.04 -19.04 0.78
N GLY A 51 1.86 -18.89 0.18
CA GLY A 51 1.45 -17.65 -0.49
C GLY A 51 1.43 -16.45 0.47
N TRP A 52 0.90 -16.64 1.67
CA TRP A 52 0.91 -15.60 2.71
C TRP A 52 2.33 -15.23 3.16
N ALA A 53 3.20 -16.22 3.40
CA ALA A 53 4.58 -15.99 3.83
C ALA A 53 5.40 -15.26 2.75
N ILE A 54 5.31 -15.73 1.51
CA ILE A 54 5.96 -15.11 0.34
C ILE A 54 5.41 -13.69 0.15
N GLY A 55 4.10 -13.51 0.19
CA GLY A 55 3.45 -12.21 0.08
C GLY A 55 3.91 -11.22 1.17
N THR A 56 4.02 -11.70 2.41
CA THR A 56 4.54 -10.90 3.54
C THR A 56 5.98 -10.47 3.30
N LEU A 57 6.84 -11.40 2.87
CA LEU A 57 8.26 -11.12 2.60
C LEU A 57 8.43 -10.08 1.49
N PHE A 58 7.79 -10.29 0.34
CA PHE A 58 7.89 -9.36 -0.78
C PHE A 58 7.25 -8.00 -0.47
N ALA A 59 6.14 -7.97 0.27
CA ALA A 59 5.55 -6.71 0.74
C ALA A 59 6.52 -5.96 1.65
N GLY A 60 7.19 -6.64 2.57
CA GLY A 60 8.21 -6.04 3.44
C GLY A 60 9.40 -5.48 2.67
N LEU A 61 9.91 -6.25 1.70
CA LEU A 61 10.97 -5.79 0.80
C LEU A 61 10.57 -4.55 0.00
N ALA A 62 9.37 -4.55 -0.59
CA ALA A 62 8.86 -3.40 -1.33
C ALA A 62 8.66 -2.17 -0.44
N LEU A 63 8.11 -2.36 0.77
CA LEU A 63 7.95 -1.29 1.75
C LEU A 63 9.29 -0.72 2.21
N ALA A 64 10.30 -1.57 2.43
CA ALA A 64 11.64 -1.12 2.82
C ALA A 64 12.36 -0.40 1.66
N ALA A 65 12.31 -0.95 0.45
CA ALA A 65 13.02 -0.43 -0.71
C ALA A 65 12.40 0.85 -1.28
N VAL A 66 11.07 0.93 -1.31
CA VAL A 66 10.33 2.05 -1.93
C VAL A 66 9.67 2.93 -0.87
N GLY A 67 8.95 2.31 0.07
CA GLY A 67 8.23 3.04 1.11
C GLY A 67 9.16 3.78 2.10
N GLY A 68 10.28 3.15 2.48
CA GLY A 68 11.26 3.70 3.42
C GLY A 68 11.86 5.03 2.96
N PRO A 69 12.50 5.11 1.77
CA PRO A 69 13.07 6.35 1.26
C PRO A 69 12.04 7.46 1.11
N ILE A 70 10.83 7.13 0.63
CA ILE A 70 9.76 8.11 0.43
C ILE A 70 9.23 8.63 1.77
N TRP A 71 9.11 7.76 2.76
CA TRP A 71 8.74 8.16 4.11
C TRP A 71 9.79 9.09 4.74
N LEU A 72 11.08 8.80 4.56
CA LEU A 72 12.17 9.67 5.04
C LEU A 72 12.11 11.05 4.38
N LEU A 73 11.87 11.11 3.07
CA LEU A 73 11.71 12.36 2.34
C LEU A 73 10.54 13.19 2.90
N LEU A 74 9.36 12.56 3.08
CA LEU A 74 8.19 13.20 3.67
C LEU A 74 8.46 13.69 5.10
N HIS A 75 9.24 12.94 5.86
CA HIS A 75 9.62 13.30 7.23
C HIS A 75 10.57 14.50 7.26
N ALA A 76 11.54 14.55 6.33
CA ALA A 76 12.52 15.64 6.21
C ALA A 76 11.87 16.99 5.84
N ILE A 77 10.83 16.96 4.99
CA ILE A 77 10.08 18.16 4.59
C ILE A 77 8.91 18.51 5.54
N GLY A 78 8.81 17.85 6.69
CA GLY A 78 7.79 18.13 7.72
C GLY A 78 6.38 17.62 7.40
N LEU A 79 6.19 16.87 6.31
CA LEU A 79 4.90 16.32 5.86
C LEU A 79 4.54 15.04 6.61
N ARG A 80 4.32 15.14 7.93
CA ARG A 80 4.11 14.00 8.84
C ARG A 80 2.65 13.59 9.05
N ARG A 81 1.69 14.10 8.25
CA ARG A 81 0.25 13.75 8.43
C ARG A 81 -0.08 12.41 7.77
N GLY A 82 -0.94 11.61 8.41
CA GLY A 82 -1.36 10.30 7.90
C GLY A 82 -2.05 10.32 6.53
N ARG A 83 -2.67 11.45 6.15
CA ARG A 83 -3.24 11.64 4.80
C ARG A 83 -2.18 11.59 3.70
N TYR A 84 -0.96 12.09 3.96
CA TYR A 84 0.13 12.06 2.99
C TYR A 84 0.73 10.66 2.89
N ALA A 85 0.86 9.96 4.02
CA ALA A 85 1.25 8.56 4.02
C ALA A 85 0.28 7.72 3.16
N ALA A 86 -1.03 7.87 3.38
CA ALA A 86 -2.05 7.16 2.62
C ALA A 86 -2.07 7.55 1.13
N GLY A 87 -1.99 8.84 0.82
CA GLY A 87 -2.01 9.33 -0.56
C GLY A 87 -0.79 8.85 -1.35
N VAL A 88 0.40 8.91 -0.75
CA VAL A 88 1.64 8.53 -1.41
C VAL A 88 1.72 7.02 -1.60
N THR A 89 1.40 6.20 -0.59
CA THR A 89 1.38 4.74 -0.77
C THR A 89 0.32 4.30 -1.78
N GLY A 90 -0.85 4.95 -1.78
CA GLY A 90 -1.91 4.70 -2.77
C GLY A 90 -1.48 5.05 -4.19
N LEU A 91 -0.87 6.21 -4.40
CA LEU A 91 -0.39 6.65 -5.73
C LEU A 91 0.76 5.79 -6.25
N LEU A 92 1.68 5.37 -5.38
CA LEU A 92 2.76 4.46 -5.76
C LEU A 92 2.23 3.10 -6.21
N ALA A 93 1.29 2.54 -5.44
CA ALA A 93 0.66 1.27 -5.79
C ALA A 93 -0.15 1.39 -7.10
N LEU A 94 -0.82 2.52 -7.32
CA LEU A 94 -1.51 2.78 -8.57
C LEU A 94 -0.53 2.82 -9.76
N GLY A 95 0.57 3.57 -9.63
CA GLY A 95 1.60 3.66 -10.67
C GLY A 95 2.22 2.31 -11.00
N LEU A 96 2.55 1.51 -9.97
CA LEU A 96 3.07 0.15 -10.13
C LEU A 96 2.03 -0.78 -10.79
N PHE A 97 0.77 -0.70 -10.38
CA PHE A 97 -0.30 -1.51 -10.96
C PHE A 97 -0.52 -1.19 -12.44
N VAL A 98 -0.57 0.10 -12.79
CA VAL A 98 -0.69 0.55 -14.19
C VAL A 98 0.52 0.12 -15.00
N GLY A 99 1.74 0.25 -14.46
CA GLY A 99 2.97 -0.20 -15.10
C GLY A 99 3.03 -1.72 -15.29
N ALA A 100 2.50 -2.50 -14.34
CA ALA A 100 2.42 -3.96 -14.47
C ALA A 100 1.39 -4.41 -15.52
N GLN A 101 0.29 -3.66 -15.66
CA GLN A 101 -0.79 -3.97 -16.62
C GLN A 101 -0.46 -3.56 -18.07
N SER A 102 0.47 -2.63 -18.28
CA SER A 102 0.77 -2.09 -19.61
C SER A 102 1.58 -3.03 -20.52
N GLY A 103 2.08 -4.16 -20.00
CA GLY A 103 2.97 -5.07 -20.71
C GLY A 103 2.38 -5.87 -21.87
N GLY A 104 1.06 -5.86 -22.13
CA GLY A 104 0.44 -6.81 -23.07
C GLY A 104 -0.67 -6.33 -24.00
N GLY A 105 -1.04 -5.04 -24.03
CA GLY A 105 -2.37 -4.65 -24.56
C GLY A 105 -2.44 -3.75 -25.79
N LEU A 106 -1.37 -3.05 -26.18
CA LEU A 106 -1.48 -1.98 -27.19
C LEU A 106 -1.45 -2.46 -28.65
N PHE A 107 -0.94 -3.67 -28.91
CA PHE A 107 -0.65 -4.13 -30.27
C PHE A 107 -1.46 -5.36 -30.72
N SER A 108 -2.40 -5.84 -29.90
CA SER A 108 -3.29 -6.94 -30.25
C SER A 108 -4.72 -6.60 -29.84
N LEU A 109 -5.32 -5.64 -30.55
CA LEU A 109 -6.72 -5.29 -30.37
C LEU A 109 -7.52 -5.87 -31.53
N ALA A 110 -8.14 -7.03 -31.29
CA ALA A 110 -9.27 -7.49 -32.08
C ALA A 110 -10.37 -6.42 -32.06
N PRO A 111 -11.19 -6.28 -33.12
CA PRO A 111 -12.27 -5.28 -33.17
C PRO A 111 -13.22 -5.50 -31.98
N ILE A 112 -13.10 -4.65 -30.96
CA ILE A 112 -13.88 -4.76 -29.73
C ILE A 112 -15.13 -3.88 -29.85
N ASP A 113 -16.27 -4.47 -29.52
CA ASP A 113 -17.56 -3.79 -29.48
C ASP A 113 -17.53 -2.67 -28.40
N THR A 114 -18.02 -1.48 -28.73
CA THR A 114 -17.90 -0.27 -27.89
C THR A 114 -18.43 -0.45 -26.46
N ARG A 115 -19.44 -1.32 -26.26
CA ARG A 115 -20.00 -1.64 -24.94
C ARG A 115 -19.08 -2.52 -24.10
N SER A 116 -18.39 -3.50 -24.72
CA SER A 116 -17.45 -4.37 -24.00
C SER A 116 -16.18 -3.60 -23.63
N TRP A 117 -15.81 -2.59 -24.43
CA TRP A 117 -14.73 -1.68 -24.12
C TRP A 117 -14.98 -0.85 -22.84
N LEU A 118 -16.15 -0.21 -22.73
CA LEU A 118 -16.50 0.61 -21.56
C LEU A 118 -16.57 -0.23 -20.27
N LEU A 119 -17.12 -1.44 -20.34
CA LEU A 119 -17.16 -2.38 -19.20
C LEU A 119 -15.75 -2.83 -18.80
N GLY A 120 -14.90 -3.16 -19.78
CA GLY A 120 -13.50 -3.52 -19.53
C GLY A 120 -12.69 -2.37 -18.91
N LEU A 121 -12.92 -1.14 -19.36
CA LEU A 121 -12.30 0.06 -18.79
C LEU A 121 -12.79 0.28 -17.35
N ALA A 122 -14.09 0.19 -17.11
CA ALA A 122 -14.67 0.34 -15.77
C ALA A 122 -14.12 -0.71 -14.80
N PHE A 123 -13.96 -1.95 -15.24
CA PHE A 123 -13.39 -3.02 -14.41
C PHE A 123 -11.91 -2.78 -14.10
N LYS A 124 -11.10 -2.40 -15.10
CA LYS A 124 -9.69 -2.03 -14.90
C LYS A 124 -9.54 -0.85 -13.94
N LEU A 125 -10.41 0.16 -14.08
CA LEU A 125 -10.44 1.31 -13.18
C LEU A 125 -10.82 0.90 -11.76
N ALA A 126 -11.83 0.04 -11.60
CA ALA A 126 -12.25 -0.48 -10.30
C ALA A 126 -11.13 -1.27 -9.61
N GLN A 127 -10.41 -2.12 -10.36
CA GLN A 127 -9.25 -2.84 -9.83
C GLN A 127 -8.13 -1.88 -9.42
N ALA A 128 -7.82 -0.88 -10.25
CA ALA A 128 -6.79 0.12 -9.96
C ALA A 128 -7.13 0.94 -8.69
N MET A 129 -8.40 1.35 -8.57
CA MET A 129 -8.90 2.03 -7.38
C MET A 129 -8.84 1.14 -6.13
N ALA A 130 -9.22 -0.12 -6.24
CA ALA A 130 -9.13 -1.06 -5.12
C ALA A 130 -7.68 -1.19 -4.64
N VAL A 131 -6.72 -1.39 -5.55
CA VAL A 131 -5.29 -1.48 -5.22
C VAL A 131 -4.78 -0.20 -4.55
N ALA A 132 -5.12 0.98 -5.09
CA ALA A 132 -4.73 2.26 -4.52
C ALA A 132 -5.30 2.46 -3.11
N LEU A 133 -6.58 2.12 -2.88
CA LEU A 133 -7.22 2.25 -1.57
C LEU A 133 -6.63 1.26 -0.55
N PHE A 134 -6.35 0.02 -0.94
CA PHE A 134 -5.70 -0.96 -0.08
C PHE A 134 -4.30 -0.49 0.33
N ALA A 135 -3.48 -0.04 -0.62
CA ALA A 135 -2.14 0.46 -0.34
C ALA A 135 -2.17 1.74 0.51
N GLY A 136 -3.14 2.63 0.25
CA GLY A 136 -3.39 3.81 1.09
C GLY A 136 -3.77 3.43 2.52
N GLY A 137 -4.61 2.42 2.68
CA GLY A 137 -4.99 1.86 3.98
C GLY A 137 -3.79 1.29 4.76
N ILE A 138 -2.90 0.56 4.09
CA ILE A 138 -1.66 0.05 4.68
C ILE A 138 -0.76 1.21 5.12
N GLY A 139 -0.55 2.21 4.26
CA GLY A 139 0.24 3.40 4.59
C GLY A 139 -0.32 4.18 5.79
N LEU A 140 -1.64 4.31 5.88
CA LEU A 140 -2.32 4.91 7.02
C LEU A 140 -2.15 4.09 8.31
N ALA A 141 -2.27 2.76 8.22
CA ALA A 141 -2.08 1.86 9.36
C ALA A 141 -0.65 1.94 9.89
N MET A 142 0.34 1.88 9.00
CA MET A 142 1.75 2.03 9.34
C MET A 142 2.02 3.39 9.99
N TRP A 143 1.46 4.48 9.44
CA TRP A 143 1.56 5.81 10.03
C TRP A 143 0.99 5.84 11.45
N ARG A 144 -0.20 5.29 11.66
CA ARG A 144 -0.81 5.24 13.00
C ARG A 144 0.04 4.46 13.99
N ILE A 145 0.76 3.43 13.57
CA ILE A 145 1.64 2.65 14.45
C ILE A 145 2.94 3.44 14.74
N ALA A 146 3.54 4.01 13.71
CA ALA A 146 4.79 4.75 13.81
C ALA A 146 4.67 6.00 14.70
N TYR A 147 3.54 6.69 14.65
CA TYR A 147 3.31 7.97 15.32
C TYR A 147 2.39 7.89 16.54
N ARG A 148 2.18 6.69 17.10
CA ARG A 148 1.45 6.53 18.38
C ARG A 148 2.23 7.23 19.49
N PRO A 149 1.59 8.08 20.32
CA PRO A 149 2.23 8.61 21.52
C PRO A 149 2.65 7.44 22.41
N THR A 150 3.91 7.42 22.84
CA THR A 150 4.34 6.56 23.95
C THR A 150 3.64 7.02 25.23
N PRO A 151 3.14 6.10 26.08
CA PRO A 151 2.68 6.44 27.41
C PRO A 151 3.82 6.93 28.30
#